data_AF-A0AA41SGG2-F1
#
_entry.id   AF-A0AA41SGG2-F1
#
_cell.length_a   1.000
_cell.length_b   1.000
_cell.length_c   1.000
_cell.angle_alpha   90.00
_cell.angle_beta   90.00
_cell.angle_gamma   90.00
#
_symmetry.space_group_name_H-M   'P 1'
#
loop_
_entity.id
_entity.type
_entity.pdbx_description
1 polymer ?
#
loop_
_entity_poly.entity_id
_entity_poly.type
_entity_poly.pdbx_seq_one_letter_code
_entity_poly.pdbx_strand_id
1 'polypeptide(L)'
;VSFRVQYPHNSENISREDRREFKQTRYAVGDVLIDAASVLGGEVALKILYMKLVEAAQSCRNDETWDWRPSEASLYCIRAISSYVSVVEAEVMPQVMMLLPKLPLQPQLLQTVCLTIGAYSKWLDASPNGLPVLPSVIEILMSGMSASEDSAAAAALAFRHICDDCRQKLCGSLDGLFHIYHRAVSGEGGNKVSAEESLYLVEALSMVITELPPENAKKALEALCLPVVAPLQELINQGPTQLQKALARELTIHVDRLGNIFRYVNHPEAVADAVHRLWPIFKAMFDHRAWDMRTMEALCRACKYAVKTSGKFMGITIGAMLEEIQGLYQQHHQPCFLYLSSEVIKIFGSDPSCANYLRSLIEALFSHTTHLLTKIEDFTARPDIADDCFLLASRCIRYCPHLFVASAVFPSLVDCAMIGITIQH
;
A
#
# COMPACT_ATOMS: atom_id res chain seq x y z
N VAL A 1 -9.71 -14.22 31.22
CA VAL A 1 -9.33 -14.30 29.79
C VAL A 1 -8.00 -13.58 29.52
N SER A 2 -7.82 -12.33 29.95
CA SER A 2 -6.58 -11.55 29.76
C SER A 2 -5.29 -12.26 30.20
N PHE A 3 -5.30 -13.03 31.30
CA PHE A 3 -4.11 -13.77 31.75
C PHE A 3 -3.58 -14.81 30.73
N ARG A 4 -4.44 -15.34 29.85
CA ARG A 4 -4.05 -16.31 28.81
C ARG A 4 -3.31 -15.67 27.64
N VAL A 5 -3.46 -14.36 27.46
CA VAL A 5 -2.83 -13.59 26.37
C VAL A 5 -1.71 -12.68 26.88
N GLN A 6 -1.48 -12.68 28.19
CA GLN A 6 -0.42 -11.91 28.83
C GLN A 6 0.95 -12.48 28.46
N TYR A 7 1.88 -11.60 28.09
CA TYR A 7 3.27 -11.99 27.84
C TYR A 7 3.87 -12.69 29.07
N PRO A 8 4.65 -13.76 28.89
CA PRO A 8 5.33 -14.43 29.99
C PRO A 8 6.44 -13.55 30.56
N HIS A 9 6.88 -13.85 31.79
CA HIS A 9 7.83 -12.99 32.48
C HIS A 9 9.21 -12.88 31.84
N ASN A 10 9.66 -13.92 31.14
CA ASN A 10 10.93 -13.96 30.42
C ASN A 10 10.74 -13.79 28.91
N SER A 11 10.00 -12.76 28.49
CA SER A 11 9.61 -12.56 27.08
C SER A 11 10.79 -12.48 26.11
N GLU A 12 11.95 -12.04 26.60
CA GLU A 12 13.17 -11.88 25.80
C GLU A 12 13.84 -13.22 25.44
N ASN A 13 13.72 -14.24 26.31
CA ASN A 13 14.40 -15.53 26.19
C ASN A 13 13.51 -16.69 25.71
N ILE A 14 12.29 -16.39 25.22
CA ILE A 14 11.38 -17.41 24.69
C ILE A 14 11.92 -17.98 23.36
N SER A 15 11.85 -19.30 23.18
CA SER A 15 12.20 -19.96 21.91
C SER A 15 11.31 -19.48 20.74
N ARG A 16 11.76 -19.68 19.49
CA ARG A 16 10.94 -19.32 18.32
C ARG A 16 9.63 -20.09 18.25
N GLU A 17 9.63 -21.35 18.71
CA GLU A 17 8.46 -22.23 18.70
C GLU A 17 7.43 -21.78 19.75
N ASP A 18 7.87 -21.54 20.98
CA ASP A 18 7.00 -21.03 22.06
C ASP A 18 6.41 -19.65 21.71
N ARG A 19 7.18 -18.77 21.04
CA ARG A 19 6.65 -17.49 20.53
C ARG A 19 5.54 -17.70 19.50
N ARG A 20 5.67 -18.71 18.63
CA ARG A 20 4.66 -19.06 17.63
C ARG A 20 3.41 -19.63 18.29
N GLU A 21 3.57 -20.55 19.24
CA GLU A 21 2.47 -21.14 20.01
C GLU A 21 1.73 -20.09 20.82
N PHE A 22 2.45 -19.19 21.49
CA PHE A 22 1.86 -18.06 22.21
C PHE A 22 1.04 -17.17 21.27
N LYS A 23 1.57 -16.85 20.08
CA LYS A 23 0.85 -16.07 19.07
C LYS A 23 -0.43 -16.78 18.61
N GLN A 24 -0.39 -18.10 18.38
CA GLN A 24 -1.57 -18.89 18.03
C GLN A 24 -2.61 -18.90 19.14
N THR A 25 -2.17 -19.07 20.39
CA THR A 25 -3.03 -19.00 21.57
C THR A 25 -3.73 -17.64 21.67
N ARG A 26 -2.99 -16.55 21.43
CA ARG A 26 -3.56 -15.20 21.40
C ARG A 26 -4.65 -15.07 20.34
N TYR A 27 -4.43 -15.56 19.12
CA TYR A 27 -5.46 -15.54 18.08
C TYR A 27 -6.70 -16.34 18.46
N ALA A 28 -6.55 -17.56 18.97
CA ALA A 28 -7.67 -18.36 19.41
C ALA A 28 -8.48 -17.66 20.53
N VAL A 29 -7.81 -17.00 21.48
CA VAL A 29 -8.49 -16.21 22.51
C VAL A 29 -9.16 -14.97 21.92
N GLY A 30 -8.55 -14.33 20.92
CA GLY A 30 -9.13 -13.22 20.17
C GLY A 30 -10.45 -13.62 19.49
N ASP A 31 -10.47 -14.77 18.82
CA ASP A 31 -11.68 -15.31 18.15
C ASP A 31 -12.80 -15.58 19.17
N VAL A 32 -12.46 -16.19 20.31
CA VAL A 32 -13.43 -16.41 21.41
C VAL A 32 -13.97 -15.09 21.97
N LEU A 33 -13.16 -14.03 22.04
CA LEU A 33 -13.60 -12.71 22.49
C LEU A 33 -14.53 -12.04 21.49
N ILE A 34 -14.27 -12.20 20.19
CA ILE A 34 -15.14 -11.74 19.10
C ILE A 34 -16.49 -12.44 19.20
N ASP A 35 -16.51 -13.77 19.34
CA ASP A 35 -17.75 -14.53 19.52
C ASP A 35 -18.51 -14.10 20.79
N ALA A 36 -17.80 -13.91 21.91
CA ALA A 36 -18.41 -13.43 23.14
C ALA A 36 -19.00 -12.02 23.00
N ALA A 37 -18.30 -11.10 22.30
CA ALA A 37 -18.80 -9.75 22.03
C ALA A 37 -20.03 -9.76 21.11
N SER A 38 -20.13 -10.73 20.20
CA SER A 38 -21.32 -10.90 19.35
C SER A 38 -22.57 -11.27 20.15
N VAL A 39 -22.41 -12.02 21.25
CA VAL A 39 -23.52 -12.48 22.11
C VAL A 39 -23.84 -11.45 23.20
N LEU A 40 -22.82 -10.89 23.85
CA LEU A 40 -22.98 -9.94 24.97
C LEU A 40 -23.27 -8.50 24.50
N GLY A 41 -22.93 -8.19 23.25
CA GLY A 41 -22.86 -6.83 22.73
C GLY A 41 -21.51 -6.17 23.00
N GLY A 42 -21.03 -5.38 22.03
CA GLY A 42 -19.71 -4.75 22.08
C GLY A 42 -19.53 -3.76 23.24
N GLU A 43 -20.57 -3.01 23.61
CA GLU A 43 -20.51 -2.04 24.72
C GLU A 43 -20.27 -2.72 26.07
N VAL A 44 -20.99 -3.81 26.34
CA VAL A 44 -20.84 -4.58 27.59
C VAL A 44 -19.48 -5.24 27.63
N ALA A 45 -19.06 -5.88 26.52
CA ALA A 45 -17.74 -6.49 26.41
C ALA A 45 -16.62 -5.45 26.63
N LEU A 46 -16.73 -4.27 26.04
CA LEU A 46 -15.77 -3.18 26.20
C LEU A 46 -15.70 -2.70 27.65
N LYS A 47 -16.84 -2.50 28.33
CA LYS A 47 -16.88 -2.11 29.76
C LYS A 47 -16.12 -3.12 30.63
N ILE A 48 -16.37 -4.42 30.45
CA ILE A 48 -15.71 -5.49 31.20
C ILE A 48 -14.19 -5.47 30.99
N LEU A 49 -13.75 -5.34 29.73
CA LEU A 49 -12.32 -5.33 29.40
C LEU A 49 -11.63 -4.04 29.86
N TYR A 50 -12.32 -2.91 29.81
CA TYR A 50 -11.83 -1.63 30.32
C TYR A 50 -11.59 -1.66 31.83
N MET A 51 -12.47 -2.28 32.61
CA MET A 51 -12.23 -2.45 34.05
C MET A 51 -10.91 -3.19 34.32
N LYS A 52 -10.59 -4.21 33.52
CA LYS A 52 -9.31 -4.93 33.62
C LYS A 52 -8.11 -4.09 33.22
N LEU A 53 -8.26 -3.22 32.24
CA LEU A 53 -7.22 -2.25 31.88
C LEU A 53 -6.96 -1.25 33.01
N VAL A 54 -8.01 -0.74 33.67
CA VAL A 54 -7.87 0.19 34.81
C VAL A 54 -7.22 -0.50 36.01
N GLU A 55 -7.66 -1.71 36.37
CA GLU A 55 -7.04 -2.52 37.43
C GLU A 55 -5.54 -2.72 37.16
N ALA A 56 -5.18 -3.07 35.91
CA ALA A 56 -3.80 -3.25 35.48
C ALA A 56 -2.99 -1.96 35.57
N ALA A 57 -3.55 -0.81 35.16
CA ALA A 57 -2.85 0.47 35.21
C ALA A 57 -2.67 1.02 36.64
N GLN A 58 -3.57 0.70 37.56
CA GLN A 58 -3.52 1.16 38.96
C GLN A 58 -2.58 0.32 39.82
N SER A 59 -2.52 -0.99 39.59
CA SER A 59 -1.62 -1.92 40.30
C SER A 59 -0.15 -1.52 40.24
N CYS A 60 0.22 -0.68 39.27
CA CYS A 60 1.58 -0.27 38.98
C CYS A 60 2.03 1.04 39.65
N ARG A 61 1.16 1.74 40.38
CA ARG A 61 1.55 2.98 41.10
C ARG A 61 2.30 2.73 42.41
N ASN A 62 2.28 1.50 42.91
CA ASN A 62 2.75 1.17 44.26
C ASN A 62 4.08 0.40 44.31
N ASP A 63 4.61 -0.08 43.17
CA ASP A 63 5.87 -0.85 43.07
C ASP A 63 6.89 -0.13 42.16
N GLU A 64 8.19 -0.20 42.51
CA GLU A 64 9.29 0.49 41.81
C GLU A 64 9.54 0.00 40.36
N THR A 65 8.84 -1.05 39.90
CA THR A 65 8.92 -1.54 38.51
C THR A 65 7.52 -1.73 37.92
N TRP A 66 7.20 -0.95 36.88
CA TRP A 66 5.91 -1.06 36.19
C TRP A 66 5.83 -2.38 35.40
N ASP A 67 5.02 -3.34 35.86
CA ASP A 67 4.64 -4.49 35.04
C ASP A 67 3.66 -4.08 33.91
N TRP A 68 4.17 -3.90 32.71
CA TRP A 68 3.40 -3.52 31.51
C TRP A 68 2.50 -4.65 30.99
N ARG A 69 2.77 -5.91 31.34
CA ARG A 69 2.18 -7.10 30.69
C ARG A 69 0.66 -7.21 30.90
N PRO A 70 0.09 -6.96 32.10
CA PRO A 70 -1.37 -6.98 32.29
C PRO A 70 -2.10 -5.86 31.51
N SER A 71 -1.47 -4.69 31.39
CA SER A 71 -2.02 -3.58 30.60
C SER A 71 -2.04 -3.91 29.12
N GLU A 72 -0.95 -4.50 28.62
CA GLU A 72 -0.85 -4.97 27.23
C GLU A 72 -1.90 -6.04 26.91
N ALA A 73 -2.04 -7.04 27.78
CA ALA A 73 -3.02 -8.11 27.62
C ALA A 73 -4.45 -7.57 27.52
N SER A 74 -4.77 -6.60 28.37
CA SER A 74 -6.10 -5.97 28.39
C SER A 74 -6.37 -5.16 27.12
N LEU A 75 -5.39 -4.39 26.65
CA LEU A 75 -5.50 -3.67 25.37
C LEU A 75 -5.61 -4.61 24.17
N TYR A 76 -4.88 -5.73 24.17
CA TYR A 76 -5.02 -6.75 23.13
C TYR A 76 -6.46 -7.28 23.05
N CYS A 77 -7.08 -7.57 24.20
CA CYS A 77 -8.48 -7.99 24.24
C CYS A 77 -9.43 -6.88 23.75
N ILE A 78 -9.22 -5.62 24.15
CA ILE A 78 -10.01 -4.47 23.69
C ILE A 78 -9.90 -4.30 22.16
N ARG A 79 -8.69 -4.49 21.61
CA ARG A 79 -8.46 -4.46 20.16
C ARG A 79 -9.21 -5.59 19.45
N ALA A 80 -9.19 -6.80 20.00
CA ALA A 80 -9.81 -7.97 19.38
C ALA A 80 -11.31 -7.76 19.10
N ILE A 81 -12.02 -7.05 19.99
CA ILE A 81 -13.46 -6.80 19.85
C ILE A 81 -13.82 -5.51 19.09
N SER A 82 -12.83 -4.80 18.53
CA SER A 82 -13.01 -3.46 17.95
C SER A 82 -14.12 -3.37 16.90
N SER A 83 -14.35 -4.43 16.11
CA SER A 83 -15.41 -4.48 15.10
C SER A 83 -16.84 -4.49 15.67
N TYR A 84 -17.01 -4.81 16.95
CA TYR A 84 -18.31 -4.82 17.64
C TYR A 84 -18.57 -3.56 18.46
N VAL A 85 -17.56 -2.71 18.65
CA VAL A 85 -17.70 -1.46 19.39
C VAL A 85 -18.22 -0.38 18.44
N SER A 86 -19.23 0.36 18.90
CA SER A 86 -19.80 1.47 18.12
C SER A 86 -18.76 2.56 17.84
N VAL A 87 -18.74 3.10 16.63
CA VAL A 87 -17.85 4.21 16.25
C VAL A 87 -18.20 5.52 16.96
N VAL A 88 -19.38 5.62 17.58
CA VAL A 88 -19.83 6.76 18.40
C VAL A 88 -19.89 6.42 19.89
N GLU A 89 -19.23 5.34 20.33
CA GLU A 89 -19.20 4.96 21.74
C GLU A 89 -18.61 6.12 22.59
N ALA A 90 -19.38 6.59 23.57
CA ALA A 90 -19.10 7.86 24.25
C ALA A 90 -18.75 7.71 25.73
N GLU A 91 -18.85 6.51 26.29
CA GLU A 91 -18.62 6.27 27.72
C GLU A 91 -17.19 5.78 27.96
N VAL A 92 -16.77 4.70 27.31
CA VAL A 92 -15.55 3.96 27.68
C VAL A 92 -14.35 4.31 26.79
N MET A 93 -14.53 4.38 25.47
CA MET A 93 -13.46 4.67 24.52
C MET A 93 -12.77 6.01 24.74
N PRO A 94 -13.47 7.12 25.09
CA PRO A 94 -12.78 8.34 25.49
C PRO A 94 -11.81 8.09 26.66
N GLN A 95 -12.21 7.27 27.63
CA GLN A 95 -11.39 6.96 28.80
C GLN A 95 -10.21 6.05 28.45
N VAL A 96 -10.40 5.09 27.54
CA VAL A 96 -9.31 4.27 26.99
C VAL A 96 -8.29 5.17 26.31
N MET A 97 -8.72 6.06 25.41
CA MET A 97 -7.83 6.96 24.67
C MET A 97 -7.07 7.94 25.57
N MET A 98 -7.70 8.44 26.64
CA MET A 98 -7.04 9.27 27.66
C MET A 98 -6.03 8.51 28.54
N LEU A 99 -6.12 7.18 28.59
CA LEU A 99 -5.21 6.35 29.36
C LEU A 99 -3.94 6.01 28.56
N LEU A 100 -4.03 5.86 27.24
CA LEU A 100 -2.92 5.43 26.39
C LEU A 100 -1.63 6.26 26.57
N PRO A 101 -1.66 7.60 26.62
CA PRO A 101 -0.43 8.40 26.79
C PRO A 101 0.25 8.20 28.14
N LYS A 102 -0.47 7.66 29.13
CA LYS A 102 0.03 7.48 30.49
C LYS A 102 0.76 6.15 30.67
N LEU A 103 0.63 5.22 29.70
CA LEU A 103 1.21 3.89 29.75
C LEU A 103 2.73 3.93 29.49
N PRO A 104 3.49 2.91 29.96
CA PRO A 104 4.94 2.91 29.83
C PRO A 104 5.33 2.65 28.38
N LEU A 105 6.46 3.21 27.96
CA LEU A 105 6.97 3.14 26.59
C LEU A 105 7.70 1.81 26.28
N GLN A 106 7.25 0.71 26.89
CA GLN A 106 7.79 -0.61 26.59
C GLN A 106 7.43 -1.00 25.14
N PRO A 107 8.38 -1.45 24.30
CA PRO A 107 8.13 -1.70 22.87
C PRO A 107 6.94 -2.62 22.55
N GLN A 108 6.77 -3.74 23.28
CA GLN A 108 5.66 -4.67 23.07
C GLN A 108 4.30 -4.05 23.42
N LEU A 109 4.24 -3.30 24.52
CA LEU A 109 3.02 -2.57 24.88
C LEU A 109 2.73 -1.48 23.84
N LEU A 110 3.74 -0.73 23.44
CA LEU A 110 3.60 0.36 22.46
C LEU A 110 3.12 -0.17 21.10
N GLN A 111 3.60 -1.34 20.67
CA GLN A 111 3.07 -2.04 19.50
C GLN A 111 1.57 -2.31 19.64
N THR A 112 1.12 -2.87 20.76
CA THR A 112 -0.30 -3.15 20.99
C THR A 112 -1.13 -1.87 21.11
N VAL A 113 -0.58 -0.81 21.70
CA VAL A 113 -1.21 0.53 21.74
C VAL A 113 -1.41 1.07 20.33
N CYS A 114 -0.39 1.05 19.48
CA CYS A 114 -0.49 1.50 18.08
C CYS A 114 -1.54 0.69 17.30
N LEU A 115 -1.52 -0.64 17.42
CA LEU A 115 -2.52 -1.49 16.76
C LEU A 115 -3.93 -1.26 17.29
N THR A 116 -4.08 -0.91 18.57
CA THR A 116 -5.38 -0.57 19.17
C THR A 116 -5.88 0.76 18.61
N ILE A 117 -5.04 1.80 18.61
CA ILE A 117 -5.34 3.09 17.97
C ILE A 117 -5.80 2.89 16.52
N GLY A 118 -5.05 2.12 15.74
CA GLY A 118 -5.38 1.85 14.34
C GLY A 118 -6.69 1.07 14.14
N ALA A 119 -7.09 0.25 15.09
CA ALA A 119 -8.36 -0.48 15.07
C ALA A 119 -9.58 0.40 15.40
N TYR A 120 -9.35 1.49 16.15
CA TYR A 120 -10.37 2.47 16.55
C TYR A 120 -10.25 3.81 15.78
N SER A 121 -9.58 3.81 14.64
CA SER A 121 -9.44 4.95 13.71
C SER A 121 -10.80 5.54 13.28
N LYS A 122 -11.76 4.69 12.90
CA LYS A 122 -13.14 5.12 12.61
C LYS A 122 -13.84 5.80 13.79
N TRP A 123 -13.52 5.39 15.02
CA TRP A 123 -14.05 6.04 16.21
C TRP A 123 -13.45 7.44 16.41
N LEU A 124 -12.15 7.62 16.11
CA LEU A 124 -11.50 8.94 16.13
C LEU A 124 -12.15 9.92 15.13
N ASP A 125 -12.64 9.40 14.01
CA ASP A 125 -13.39 10.20 13.03
C ASP A 125 -14.86 10.44 13.44
N ALA A 126 -15.60 9.43 13.86
CA ALA A 126 -17.03 9.59 14.12
C ALA A 126 -17.36 10.23 15.48
N SER A 127 -16.53 10.03 16.51
CA SER A 127 -16.82 10.49 17.87
C SER A 127 -16.53 11.97 18.07
N PRO A 128 -17.41 12.73 18.77
CA PRO A 128 -17.12 14.11 19.20
C PRO A 128 -15.86 14.21 20.07
N ASN A 129 -15.56 13.15 20.81
CA ASN A 129 -14.38 13.06 21.67
C ASN A 129 -13.11 12.65 20.92
N GLY A 130 -13.19 12.29 19.63
CA GLY A 130 -12.05 11.80 18.86
C GLY A 130 -11.06 12.88 18.45
N LEU A 131 -11.54 14.03 17.96
CA LEU A 131 -10.68 15.13 17.48
C LEU A 131 -9.75 15.69 18.57
N PRO A 132 -10.20 15.93 19.83
CA PRO A 132 -9.31 16.43 20.87
C PRO A 132 -8.16 15.50 21.25
N VAL A 133 -8.31 14.17 21.09
CA VAL A 133 -7.26 13.18 21.42
C VAL A 133 -6.30 12.92 20.26
N LEU A 134 -6.65 13.35 19.04
CA LEU A 134 -5.88 13.06 17.83
C LEU A 134 -4.41 13.52 17.91
N PRO A 135 -4.07 14.71 18.45
CA PRO A 135 -2.66 15.12 18.60
C PRO A 135 -1.86 14.16 19.50
N SER A 136 -2.41 13.79 20.67
CA SER A 136 -1.76 12.85 21.59
C SER A 136 -1.61 11.46 20.99
N VAL A 137 -2.59 11.02 20.19
CA VAL A 137 -2.52 9.76 19.45
C VAL A 137 -1.38 9.80 18.42
N ILE A 138 -1.26 10.89 17.65
CA ILE A 138 -0.16 11.06 16.68
C ILE A 138 1.21 11.05 17.38
N GLU A 139 1.34 11.69 18.55
CA GLU A 139 2.58 11.66 19.35
C GLU A 139 2.96 10.24 19.78
N ILE A 140 1.99 9.42 20.21
CA ILE A 140 2.20 8.01 20.54
C ILE A 140 2.70 7.25 19.30
N LEU A 141 2.09 7.46 18.14
CA LEU A 141 2.51 6.79 16.91
C LEU A 141 3.94 7.19 16.51
N MET A 142 4.32 8.46 16.65
CA MET A 142 5.70 8.91 16.41
C MET A 142 6.71 8.25 17.36
N SER A 143 6.32 8.06 18.63
CA SER A 143 7.14 7.30 19.59
C SER A 143 7.23 5.82 19.20
N GLY A 144 6.14 5.22 18.73
CA GLY A 144 6.10 3.86 18.18
C GLY A 144 7.04 3.67 17.01
N MET A 145 7.07 4.62 16.06
CA MET A 145 7.99 4.61 14.91
C MET A 145 9.47 4.61 15.30
N SER A 146 9.82 5.09 16.51
CA SER A 146 11.22 5.21 16.94
C SER A 146 11.66 4.12 17.94
N ALA A 147 10.72 3.34 18.52
CA ALA A 147 11.00 2.45 19.64
C ALA A 147 11.60 1.10 19.22
N SER A 148 10.95 0.35 18.34
CA SER A 148 11.41 -0.93 17.78
C SER A 148 10.87 -1.14 16.37
N GLU A 149 11.43 -2.08 15.60
CA GLU A 149 10.91 -2.43 14.27
C GLU A 149 9.45 -2.89 14.33
N ASP A 150 9.12 -3.79 15.27
CA ASP A 150 7.77 -4.30 15.49
C ASP A 150 6.74 -3.20 15.83
N SER A 151 7.15 -2.23 16.65
CA SER A 151 6.28 -1.10 17.03
C SER A 151 6.23 -0.04 15.92
N ALA A 152 7.29 0.13 15.14
CA ALA A 152 7.31 1.02 13.99
C ALA A 152 6.37 0.53 12.88
N ALA A 153 6.38 -0.76 12.58
CA ALA A 153 5.45 -1.37 11.64
C ALA A 153 3.99 -1.15 12.06
N ALA A 154 3.69 -1.40 13.35
CA ALA A 154 2.38 -1.16 13.92
C ALA A 154 1.96 0.31 13.87
N ALA A 155 2.89 1.22 14.17
CA ALA A 155 2.63 2.65 14.16
C ALA A 155 2.38 3.20 12.76
N ALA A 156 3.17 2.78 11.76
CA ALA A 156 2.98 3.16 10.36
C ALA A 156 1.62 2.69 9.82
N LEU A 157 1.22 1.44 10.13
CA LEU A 157 -0.09 0.92 9.75
C LEU A 157 -1.24 1.69 10.44
N ALA A 158 -1.11 1.96 11.74
CA ALA A 158 -2.10 2.73 12.49
C ALA A 158 -2.22 4.17 11.96
N PHE A 159 -1.09 4.80 11.63
CA PHE A 159 -1.07 6.13 11.02
C PHE A 159 -1.81 6.15 9.68
N ARG A 160 -1.63 5.11 8.85
CA ARG A 160 -2.38 4.94 7.61
C ARG A 160 -3.89 4.81 7.85
N HIS A 161 -4.34 4.03 8.83
CA HIS A 161 -5.76 3.95 9.16
C HIS A 161 -6.33 5.30 9.65
N ILE A 162 -5.60 6.01 10.51
CA ILE A 162 -6.02 7.34 10.98
C ILE A 162 -6.14 8.30 9.79
N CYS A 163 -5.16 8.33 8.89
CA CYS A 163 -5.22 9.21 7.74
C CYS A 163 -6.36 8.85 6.79
N ASP A 164 -6.63 7.56 6.56
CA ASP A 164 -7.74 7.11 5.72
C ASP A 164 -9.11 7.54 6.29
N ASP A 165 -9.35 7.29 7.59
CA ASP A 165 -10.62 7.56 8.23
C ASP A 165 -10.79 9.06 8.61
N CYS A 166 -9.74 9.72 9.11
CA CYS A 166 -9.79 11.11 9.60
C CYS A 166 -9.30 12.16 8.57
N ARG A 167 -9.13 11.80 7.29
CA ARG A 167 -8.52 12.66 6.25
C ARG A 167 -9.06 14.09 6.22
N GLN A 168 -10.38 14.27 6.27
CA GLN A 168 -11.02 15.59 6.26
C GLN A 168 -10.55 16.48 7.41
N LYS A 169 -10.41 15.90 8.60
CA LYS A 169 -9.98 16.61 9.81
C LYS A 169 -8.48 16.91 9.79
N LEU A 170 -7.72 16.16 9.00
CA LEU A 170 -6.26 16.23 8.91
C LEU A 170 -5.75 17.19 7.83
N CYS A 171 -6.61 17.67 6.91
CA CYS A 171 -6.23 18.62 5.87
C CYS A 171 -5.58 19.91 6.42
N GLY A 172 -5.93 20.33 7.63
CA GLY A 172 -5.34 21.52 8.29
C GLY A 172 -3.93 21.32 8.87
N SER A 173 -3.43 20.08 8.89
CA SER A 173 -2.18 19.70 9.57
C SER A 173 -1.13 19.10 8.64
N LEU A 174 -1.23 19.36 7.32
CA LEU A 174 -0.36 18.76 6.30
C LEU A 174 1.13 18.91 6.61
N ASP A 175 1.59 20.09 7.03
CA ASP A 175 3.01 20.33 7.31
C ASP A 175 3.56 19.37 8.37
N GLY A 176 2.79 19.12 9.42
CA GLY A 176 3.14 18.15 10.46
C GLY A 176 3.18 16.72 9.93
N LEU A 177 2.23 16.35 9.07
CA LEU A 177 2.19 15.02 8.45
C LEU A 177 3.35 14.80 7.48
N PHE A 178 3.72 15.83 6.70
CA PHE A 178 4.91 15.81 5.85
C PHE A 178 6.18 15.67 6.67
N HIS A 179 6.30 16.37 7.79
CA HIS A 179 7.45 16.23 8.69
C HIS A 179 7.61 14.79 9.20
N ILE A 180 6.51 14.12 9.59
CA ILE A 180 6.52 12.69 9.98
C ILE A 180 7.03 11.82 8.82
N TYR A 181 6.49 12.05 7.63
CA TYR A 181 6.88 11.32 6.42
C TYR A 181 8.35 11.49 6.05
N HIS A 182 8.86 12.73 6.02
CA HIS A 182 10.26 13.02 5.74
C HIS A 182 11.19 12.31 6.74
N ARG A 183 10.86 12.39 8.04
CA ARG A 183 11.64 11.70 9.08
C ARG A 183 11.68 10.18 8.86
N ALA A 184 10.56 9.59 8.45
CA ALA A 184 10.47 8.15 8.20
C ALA A 184 11.16 7.70 6.91
N VAL A 185 11.08 8.49 5.84
CA VAL A 185 11.69 8.13 4.55
C VAL A 185 13.19 8.40 4.51
N SER A 186 13.65 9.50 5.12
CA SER A 186 15.07 9.84 5.17
C SER A 186 15.84 9.01 6.21
N GLY A 187 15.15 8.30 7.11
CA GLY A 187 15.77 7.59 8.24
C GLY A 187 16.36 8.52 9.31
N GLU A 188 16.09 9.82 9.22
CA GLU A 188 16.59 10.82 10.14
C GLU A 188 15.91 10.71 11.51
N GLY A 189 16.65 11.04 12.58
CA GLY A 189 16.07 11.11 13.93
C GLY A 189 15.75 9.76 14.58
N GLY A 190 16.44 8.67 14.19
CA GLY A 190 16.33 7.37 14.88
C GLY A 190 15.02 6.62 14.64
N ASN A 191 14.31 6.97 13.56
CA ASN A 191 13.13 6.23 13.12
C ASN A 191 13.52 4.81 12.67
N LYS A 192 12.71 3.81 13.04
CA LYS A 192 12.91 2.38 12.73
C LYS A 192 11.93 1.83 11.68
N VAL A 193 11.14 2.71 11.03
CA VAL A 193 10.23 2.36 9.93
C VAL A 193 11.02 1.80 8.76
N SER A 194 10.69 0.58 8.36
CA SER A 194 11.32 -0.06 7.21
C SER A 194 10.89 0.58 5.88
N ALA A 195 11.63 0.30 4.80
CA ALA A 195 11.25 0.77 3.46
C ALA A 195 9.86 0.26 3.03
N GLU A 196 9.51 -0.97 3.40
CA GLU A 196 8.20 -1.56 3.12
C GLU A 196 7.09 -0.87 3.93
N GLU A 197 7.32 -0.60 5.21
CA GLU A 197 6.36 0.09 6.07
C GLU A 197 6.18 1.57 5.68
N SER A 198 7.21 2.20 5.12
CA SER A 198 7.12 3.58 4.62
C SER A 198 6.07 3.75 3.52
N LEU A 199 5.69 2.66 2.83
CA LEU A 199 4.59 2.68 1.87
C LEU A 199 3.28 3.08 2.55
N TYR A 200 3.03 2.64 3.79
CA TYR A 200 1.84 3.03 4.54
C TYR A 200 1.78 4.55 4.77
N LEU A 201 2.92 5.20 4.99
CA LEU A 201 2.98 6.66 5.16
C LEU A 201 2.70 7.40 3.84
N VAL A 202 3.20 6.87 2.72
CA VAL A 202 2.89 7.41 1.39
C VAL A 202 1.40 7.28 1.08
N GLU A 203 0.81 6.12 1.35
CA GLU A 203 -0.63 5.88 1.19
C GLU A 203 -1.44 6.84 2.06
N ALA A 204 -1.06 6.97 3.34
CA ALA A 204 -1.69 7.85 4.31
C ALA A 204 -1.76 9.30 3.80
N LEU A 205 -0.62 9.86 3.41
CA LEU A 205 -0.57 11.24 2.89
C LEU A 205 -1.34 11.40 1.58
N SER A 206 -1.27 10.40 0.70
CA SER A 206 -2.01 10.42 -0.57
C SER A 206 -3.52 10.49 -0.37
N MET A 207 -4.04 9.77 0.64
CA MET A 207 -5.45 9.82 1.03
C MET A 207 -5.85 11.17 1.62
N VAL A 208 -4.99 11.82 2.40
CA VAL A 208 -5.25 13.18 2.93
C VAL A 208 -5.21 14.22 1.81
N ILE A 209 -4.24 14.11 0.87
CA ILE A 209 -4.11 15.02 -0.28
C ILE A 209 -5.36 14.99 -1.15
N THR A 210 -6.01 13.83 -1.27
CA THR A 210 -7.28 13.66 -2.03
C THR A 210 -8.41 14.56 -1.53
N GLU A 211 -8.38 14.98 -0.27
CA GLU A 211 -9.42 15.84 0.30
C GLU A 211 -9.10 17.34 0.17
N LEU A 212 -7.97 17.68 -0.45
CA LEU A 212 -7.59 19.07 -0.68
C LEU A 212 -8.29 19.64 -1.92
N PRO A 213 -8.52 20.96 -1.96
CA PRO A 213 -8.88 21.63 -3.20
C PRO A 213 -7.81 21.38 -4.29
N PRO A 214 -8.18 21.29 -5.58
CA PRO A 214 -7.26 20.93 -6.67
C PRO A 214 -5.95 21.74 -6.71
N GLU A 215 -6.03 23.05 -6.46
CA GLU A 215 -4.87 23.95 -6.43
C GLU A 215 -3.84 23.59 -5.34
N ASN A 216 -4.31 23.16 -4.19
CA ASN A 216 -3.46 22.75 -3.07
C ASN A 216 -2.99 21.31 -3.22
N ALA A 217 -3.84 20.44 -3.77
CA ALA A 217 -3.52 19.04 -4.02
C ALA A 217 -2.30 18.88 -4.93
N LYS A 218 -2.19 19.71 -5.98
CA LYS A 218 -1.03 19.69 -6.89
C LYS A 218 0.28 19.95 -6.16
N LYS A 219 0.35 21.01 -5.36
CA LYS A 219 1.55 21.37 -4.58
C LYS A 219 1.88 20.31 -3.53
N ALA A 220 0.88 19.79 -2.84
CA ALA A 220 1.08 18.76 -1.83
C ALA A 220 1.56 17.43 -2.46
N LEU A 221 1.02 17.05 -3.63
CA LEU A 221 1.48 15.89 -4.39
C LEU A 221 2.96 16.07 -4.80
N GLU A 222 3.34 17.23 -5.32
CA GLU A 222 4.74 17.53 -5.67
C GLU A 222 5.68 17.39 -4.47
N ALA A 223 5.28 17.93 -3.31
CA ALA A 223 6.03 17.77 -2.06
C ALA A 223 6.15 16.30 -1.62
N LEU A 224 5.09 15.51 -1.80
CA LEU A 224 5.08 14.07 -1.48
C LEU A 224 6.01 13.27 -2.39
N CYS A 225 6.09 13.63 -3.67
CA CYS A 225 6.97 12.95 -4.62
C CYS A 225 8.45 13.26 -4.38
N LEU A 226 8.80 14.44 -3.85
CA LEU A 226 10.19 14.92 -3.81
C LEU A 226 11.18 13.96 -3.13
N PRO A 227 10.92 13.41 -1.92
CA PRO A 227 11.84 12.47 -1.25
C PRO A 227 11.97 11.13 -1.98
N VAL A 228 10.99 10.80 -2.80
CA VAL A 228 10.98 9.59 -3.61
C VAL A 228 11.80 9.76 -4.88
N VAL A 229 11.72 10.95 -5.47
CA VAL A 229 12.32 11.31 -6.76
C VAL A 229 13.80 11.63 -6.64
N ALA A 230 14.23 12.31 -5.58
CA ALA A 230 15.61 12.76 -5.44
C ALA A 230 16.65 11.61 -5.55
N PRO A 231 16.50 10.46 -4.85
CA PRO A 231 17.46 9.35 -4.98
C PRO A 231 17.48 8.72 -6.39
N LEU A 232 16.32 8.63 -7.04
CA LEU A 232 16.24 8.13 -8.42
C LEU A 232 16.96 9.08 -9.39
N GLN A 233 16.74 10.39 -9.24
CA GLN A 233 17.36 11.39 -10.08
C GLN A 233 18.89 11.44 -9.89
N GLU A 234 19.37 11.34 -8.65
CA GLU A 234 20.80 11.25 -8.35
C GLU A 234 21.45 10.05 -9.02
N LEU A 235 20.79 8.88 -8.96
CA LEU A 235 21.30 7.66 -9.59
C LEU A 235 21.32 7.78 -11.12
N ILE A 236 20.30 8.39 -11.73
CA ILE A 236 20.25 8.65 -13.17
C ILE A 236 21.36 9.63 -13.58
N ASN A 237 21.61 10.67 -12.79
CA ASN A 237 22.64 11.67 -13.05
C ASN A 237 24.07 11.10 -12.99
N GLN A 238 24.28 9.98 -12.26
CA GLN A 238 25.56 9.25 -12.25
C GLN A 238 25.84 8.49 -13.56
N GLY A 239 24.85 8.41 -14.45
CA GLY A 239 24.96 7.88 -15.81
C GLY A 239 24.42 6.45 -15.98
N PRO A 240 24.23 6.02 -17.25
CA PRO A 240 23.55 4.76 -17.58
C PRO A 240 24.17 3.50 -16.95
N THR A 241 25.51 3.45 -16.89
CA THR A 241 26.25 2.32 -16.32
C THR A 241 25.93 2.09 -14.86
N GLN A 242 25.73 3.17 -14.09
CA GLN A 242 25.46 3.07 -12.67
C GLN A 242 24.01 2.65 -12.42
N LEU A 243 23.07 3.21 -13.19
CA LEU A 243 21.68 2.79 -13.18
C LEU A 243 21.52 1.30 -13.51
N GLN A 244 22.25 0.79 -14.50
CA GLN A 244 22.27 -0.64 -14.87
C GLN A 244 22.78 -1.54 -13.73
N LYS A 245 23.74 -1.07 -12.93
CA LYS A 245 24.35 -1.83 -11.83
C LYS A 245 23.56 -1.76 -10.52
N ALA A 246 22.65 -0.80 -10.36
CA ALA A 246 21.88 -0.63 -9.14
C ALA A 246 21.06 -1.90 -8.80
N LEU A 247 20.88 -2.21 -7.53
CA LEU A 247 20.05 -3.36 -7.17
C LEU A 247 18.58 -3.05 -7.51
N ALA A 248 17.84 -4.03 -8.03
CA ALA A 248 16.43 -3.85 -8.37
C ALA A 248 15.61 -3.24 -7.21
N ARG A 249 15.87 -3.70 -5.97
CA ARG A 249 15.23 -3.19 -4.75
C ARG A 249 15.46 -1.69 -4.52
N GLU A 250 16.63 -1.17 -4.89
CA GLU A 250 16.97 0.25 -4.72
C GLU A 250 16.13 1.13 -5.64
N LEU A 251 15.67 0.60 -6.78
CA LEU A 251 14.75 1.28 -7.68
C LEU A 251 13.29 1.03 -7.27
N THR A 252 12.92 -0.22 -7.06
CA THR A 252 11.52 -0.63 -6.92
C THR A 252 10.86 0.01 -5.71
N ILE A 253 11.59 0.21 -4.60
CA ILE A 253 11.04 0.89 -3.41
C ILE A 253 10.52 2.29 -3.77
N HIS A 254 11.28 3.07 -4.54
CA HIS A 254 10.87 4.42 -4.93
C HIS A 254 9.77 4.39 -6.00
N VAL A 255 9.85 3.47 -6.95
CA VAL A 255 8.82 3.29 -7.98
C VAL A 255 7.48 2.86 -7.35
N ASP A 256 7.51 1.97 -6.36
CA ASP A 256 6.31 1.51 -5.64
C ASP A 256 5.68 2.64 -4.82
N ARG A 257 6.50 3.49 -4.19
CA ARG A 257 6.02 4.72 -3.53
C ARG A 257 5.31 5.63 -4.54
N LEU A 258 5.90 5.92 -5.71
CA LEU A 258 5.24 6.71 -6.76
C LEU A 258 3.95 6.04 -7.24
N GLY A 259 3.96 4.73 -7.46
CA GLY A 259 2.77 3.98 -7.82
C GLY A 259 1.64 4.09 -6.80
N ASN A 260 1.97 4.07 -5.50
CA ASN A 260 1.01 4.30 -4.43
C ASN A 260 0.47 5.73 -4.42
N ILE A 261 1.31 6.74 -4.66
CA ILE A 261 0.85 8.14 -4.82
C ILE A 261 -0.18 8.22 -5.95
N PHE A 262 0.15 7.68 -7.12
CA PHE A 262 -0.76 7.70 -8.28
C PHE A 262 -2.05 6.91 -8.02
N ARG A 263 -2.00 5.86 -7.21
CA ARG A 263 -3.16 5.04 -6.86
C ARG A 263 -4.13 5.76 -5.92
N TYR A 264 -3.61 6.45 -4.92
CA TYR A 264 -4.41 6.93 -3.79
C TYR A 264 -4.70 8.42 -3.84
N VAL A 265 -3.98 9.23 -4.61
CA VAL A 265 -4.35 10.64 -4.84
C VAL A 265 -5.44 10.72 -5.92
N ASN A 266 -6.67 11.02 -5.54
CA ASN A 266 -7.80 11.13 -6.48
C ASN A 266 -7.94 12.55 -7.06
N HIS A 267 -6.86 13.07 -7.65
CA HIS A 267 -6.85 14.31 -8.43
C HIS A 267 -6.26 14.04 -9.83
N PRO A 268 -7.10 13.66 -10.82
CA PRO A 268 -6.63 13.17 -12.12
C PRO A 268 -5.67 14.12 -12.85
N GLU A 269 -5.95 15.43 -12.86
CA GLU A 269 -5.09 16.44 -13.50
C GLU A 269 -3.74 16.61 -12.78
N ALA A 270 -3.75 16.61 -11.44
CA ALA A 270 -2.53 16.74 -10.65
C ALA A 270 -1.63 15.50 -10.81
N VAL A 271 -2.22 14.29 -10.83
CA VAL A 271 -1.50 13.04 -11.07
C VAL A 271 -0.96 13.01 -12.50
N ALA A 272 -1.74 13.41 -13.50
CA ALA A 272 -1.27 13.51 -14.89
C ALA A 272 -0.06 14.44 -15.04
N ASP A 273 -0.11 15.63 -14.44
CA ASP A 273 0.97 16.61 -14.49
C ASP A 273 2.22 16.14 -13.75
N ALA A 274 2.06 15.41 -12.64
CA ALA A 274 3.17 14.76 -11.96
C ALA A 274 3.81 13.67 -12.84
N VAL A 275 3.01 12.79 -13.44
CA VAL A 275 3.49 11.72 -14.31
C VAL A 275 4.20 12.28 -15.54
N HIS A 276 3.68 13.36 -16.13
CA HIS A 276 4.34 14.05 -17.24
C HIS A 276 5.74 14.53 -16.86
N ARG A 277 5.89 15.14 -15.69
CA ARG A 277 7.20 15.63 -15.19
C ARG A 277 8.14 14.51 -14.79
N LEU A 278 7.62 13.38 -14.30
CA LEU A 278 8.39 12.22 -13.90
C LEU A 278 8.72 11.27 -15.06
N TRP A 279 8.10 11.47 -16.24
CA TRP A 279 8.31 10.63 -17.40
C TRP A 279 9.79 10.45 -17.80
N PRO A 280 10.65 11.48 -17.79
CA PRO A 280 12.08 11.30 -18.12
C PRO A 280 12.79 10.29 -17.20
N ILE A 281 12.41 10.24 -15.92
CA ILE A 281 12.97 9.30 -14.95
C ILE A 281 12.48 7.89 -15.25
N PHE A 282 11.17 7.73 -15.53
CA PHE A 282 10.59 6.45 -15.90
C PHE A 282 11.19 5.94 -17.21
N LYS A 283 11.34 6.79 -18.21
CA LYS A 283 11.98 6.47 -19.48
C LYS A 283 13.42 6.02 -19.28
N ALA A 284 14.24 6.74 -18.50
CA ALA A 284 15.61 6.31 -18.24
C ALA A 284 15.68 4.91 -17.61
N MET A 285 14.76 4.56 -16.72
CA MET A 285 14.67 3.21 -16.17
C MET A 285 14.16 2.19 -17.19
N PHE A 286 13.16 2.52 -18.01
CA PHE A 286 12.74 1.67 -19.13
C PHE A 286 13.92 1.36 -20.05
N ASP A 287 14.64 2.38 -20.52
CA ASP A 287 15.75 2.25 -21.47
C ASP A 287 16.93 1.43 -20.91
N HIS A 288 17.26 1.60 -19.63
CA HIS A 288 18.47 1.03 -19.05
C HIS A 288 18.23 -0.21 -18.16
N ARG A 289 16.98 -0.53 -17.82
CA ARG A 289 16.62 -1.65 -16.94
C ARG A 289 15.62 -2.62 -17.55
N ALA A 290 15.30 -2.52 -18.84
CA ALA A 290 14.31 -3.40 -19.49
C ALA A 290 14.58 -4.91 -19.34
N TRP A 291 15.84 -5.30 -19.13
CA TRP A 291 16.23 -6.70 -18.86
C TRP A 291 15.83 -7.21 -17.47
N ASP A 292 15.59 -6.31 -16.51
CA ASP A 292 15.31 -6.63 -15.11
C ASP A 292 13.81 -6.66 -14.82
N MET A 293 13.24 -7.87 -14.80
CA MET A 293 11.80 -8.12 -14.65
C MET A 293 11.20 -7.42 -13.43
N ARG A 294 11.88 -7.47 -12.27
CA ARG A 294 11.38 -6.88 -11.03
C ARG A 294 11.20 -5.35 -11.15
N THR A 295 12.14 -4.67 -11.79
CA THR A 295 12.04 -3.22 -12.02
C THR A 295 10.94 -2.90 -13.03
N MET A 296 10.83 -3.69 -14.12
CA MET A 296 9.79 -3.49 -15.13
C MET A 296 8.39 -3.72 -14.58
N GLU A 297 8.18 -4.72 -13.73
CA GLU A 297 6.91 -4.93 -13.04
C GLU A 297 6.52 -3.74 -12.16
N ALA A 298 7.45 -3.21 -11.36
CA ALA A 298 7.20 -2.04 -10.53
C ALA A 298 6.82 -0.83 -11.38
N LEU A 299 7.56 -0.57 -12.46
CA LEU A 299 7.27 0.55 -13.38
C LEU A 299 5.92 0.39 -14.07
N CYS A 300 5.63 -0.79 -14.60
CA CYS A 300 4.35 -1.06 -15.25
C CYS A 300 3.19 -0.92 -14.27
N ARG A 301 3.38 -1.33 -13.00
CA ARG A 301 2.38 -1.16 -11.94
C ARG A 301 2.16 0.30 -11.58
N ALA A 302 3.22 1.11 -11.49
CA ALA A 302 3.11 2.55 -11.27
C ALA A 302 2.40 3.23 -12.44
N CYS A 303 2.79 2.91 -13.69
CA CYS A 303 2.15 3.41 -14.90
C CYS A 303 0.66 3.01 -14.97
N LYS A 304 0.30 1.79 -14.59
CA LYS A 304 -1.10 1.35 -14.48
C LYS A 304 -1.89 2.28 -13.56
N TYR A 305 -1.37 2.58 -12.37
CA TYR A 305 -2.08 3.46 -11.43
C TYR A 305 -2.18 4.89 -11.96
N ALA A 306 -1.11 5.41 -12.58
CA ALA A 306 -1.15 6.70 -13.26
C ALA A 306 -2.25 6.75 -14.32
N VAL A 307 -2.30 5.77 -15.21
CA VAL A 307 -3.30 5.68 -16.29
C VAL A 307 -4.72 5.55 -15.72
N LYS A 308 -4.92 4.69 -14.70
CA LYS A 308 -6.22 4.48 -14.05
C LYS A 308 -6.76 5.73 -13.39
N THR A 309 -5.91 6.51 -12.72
CA THR A 309 -6.31 7.71 -11.99
C THR A 309 -6.47 8.90 -12.91
N SER A 310 -5.55 9.10 -13.85
CA SER A 310 -5.52 10.27 -14.73
C SER A 310 -6.44 10.15 -15.95
N GLY A 311 -6.67 8.94 -16.47
CA GLY A 311 -7.48 8.72 -17.68
C GLY A 311 -7.10 9.67 -18.82
N LYS A 312 -8.09 10.33 -19.42
CA LYS A 312 -7.91 11.29 -20.54
C LYS A 312 -6.90 12.42 -20.26
N PHE A 313 -6.64 12.76 -18.99
CA PHE A 313 -5.69 13.82 -18.64
C PHE A 313 -4.23 13.42 -18.88
N MET A 314 -3.93 12.14 -19.11
CA MET A 314 -2.59 11.67 -19.49
C MET A 314 -2.06 12.33 -20.78
N GLY A 315 -2.94 12.88 -21.62
CA GLY A 315 -2.56 13.68 -22.79
C GLY A 315 -1.56 12.96 -23.70
N ILE A 316 -0.48 13.64 -24.08
CA ILE A 316 0.56 13.08 -24.96
C ILE A 316 1.44 12.01 -24.29
N THR A 317 1.51 11.99 -22.95
CA THR A 317 2.38 11.08 -22.21
C THR A 317 1.96 9.62 -22.38
N ILE A 318 0.67 9.34 -22.64
CA ILE A 318 0.23 7.98 -22.94
C ILE A 318 0.83 7.46 -24.25
N GLY A 319 0.93 8.30 -25.29
CA GLY A 319 1.50 7.92 -26.58
C GLY A 319 2.97 7.53 -26.44
N ALA A 320 3.75 8.38 -25.77
CA ALA A 320 5.17 8.11 -25.49
C ALA A 320 5.37 6.82 -24.66
N MET A 321 4.51 6.59 -23.68
CA MET A 321 4.55 5.37 -22.87
C MET A 321 4.28 4.11 -23.69
N LEU A 322 3.24 4.14 -24.54
CA LEU A 322 2.90 3.00 -25.37
C LEU A 322 3.96 2.72 -26.45
N GLU A 323 4.56 3.76 -27.02
CA GLU A 323 5.66 3.64 -27.97
C GLU A 323 6.90 2.99 -27.34
N GLU A 324 7.21 3.33 -26.10
CA GLU A 324 8.31 2.71 -25.35
C GLU A 324 8.04 1.22 -25.09
N ILE A 325 6.83 0.91 -24.60
CA ILE A 325 6.44 -0.46 -24.24
C ILE A 325 6.48 -1.41 -25.44
N GLN A 326 5.97 -0.97 -26.60
CA GLN A 326 6.01 -1.81 -27.81
C GLN A 326 7.44 -2.11 -28.25
N GLY A 327 8.34 -1.12 -28.18
CA GLY A 327 9.74 -1.29 -28.58
C GLY A 327 10.51 -2.23 -27.64
N LEU A 328 10.28 -2.09 -26.33
CA LEU A 328 10.92 -2.93 -25.33
C LEU A 328 10.37 -4.35 -25.29
N TYR A 329 9.08 -4.55 -25.54
CA TYR A 329 8.50 -5.89 -25.57
C TYR A 329 9.11 -6.75 -26.68
N GLN A 330 9.40 -6.18 -27.86
CA GLN A 330 10.06 -6.89 -28.96
C GLN A 330 11.47 -7.40 -28.60
N GLN A 331 12.15 -6.75 -27.65
CA GLN A 331 13.52 -7.10 -27.25
C GLN A 331 13.56 -8.00 -26.02
N HIS A 332 12.69 -7.74 -25.03
CA HIS A 332 12.80 -8.34 -23.69
C HIS A 332 11.65 -9.29 -23.33
N HIS A 333 10.53 -9.27 -24.04
CA HIS A 333 9.39 -10.18 -23.85
C HIS A 333 8.79 -10.20 -22.42
N GLN A 334 8.91 -9.11 -21.66
CA GLN A 334 8.42 -9.08 -20.28
C GLN A 334 6.88 -9.11 -20.26
N PRO A 335 6.22 -10.01 -19.49
CA PRO A 335 4.75 -10.12 -19.42
C PRO A 335 4.07 -8.82 -18.98
N CYS A 336 4.69 -8.06 -18.07
CA CYS A 336 4.14 -6.83 -17.51
C CYS A 336 3.79 -5.75 -18.56
N PHE A 337 4.41 -5.80 -19.74
CA PHE A 337 4.10 -4.92 -20.87
C PHE A 337 2.74 -5.26 -21.52
N LEU A 338 2.40 -6.54 -21.62
CA LEU A 338 1.08 -7.01 -22.05
C LEU A 338 0.02 -6.62 -21.01
N TYR A 339 0.32 -6.86 -19.72
CA TYR A 339 -0.56 -6.49 -18.61
C TYR A 339 -0.88 -4.98 -18.60
N LEU A 340 0.15 -4.12 -18.66
CA LEU A 340 -0.05 -2.66 -18.69
C LEU A 340 -0.88 -2.24 -19.92
N SER A 341 -0.57 -2.79 -21.10
CA SER A 341 -1.35 -2.54 -22.32
C SER A 341 -2.82 -2.92 -22.16
N SER A 342 -3.11 -3.98 -21.41
CA SER A 342 -4.48 -4.43 -21.13
C SER A 342 -5.25 -3.41 -20.28
N GLU A 343 -4.57 -2.77 -19.32
CA GLU A 343 -5.15 -1.73 -18.47
C GLU A 343 -5.31 -0.41 -19.23
N VAL A 344 -4.38 -0.07 -20.13
CA VAL A 344 -4.53 1.08 -21.02
C VAL A 344 -5.75 0.89 -21.96
N ILE A 345 -5.91 -0.28 -22.57
CA ILE A 345 -7.06 -0.58 -23.44
C ILE A 345 -8.38 -0.51 -22.68
N LYS A 346 -8.40 -0.94 -21.41
CA LYS A 346 -9.60 -0.82 -20.56
C LYS A 346 -10.06 0.63 -20.38
N ILE A 347 -9.14 1.59 -20.40
CA ILE A 347 -9.42 3.00 -20.15
C ILE A 347 -9.64 3.76 -21.46
N PHE A 348 -8.83 3.50 -22.48
CA PHE A 348 -8.79 4.27 -23.73
C PHE A 348 -9.32 3.51 -24.96
N GLY A 349 -9.66 2.22 -24.84
CA GLY A 349 -10.05 1.39 -25.99
C GLY A 349 -11.26 1.92 -26.76
N SER A 350 -12.18 2.58 -26.06
CA SER A 350 -13.37 3.19 -26.68
C SER A 350 -13.17 4.66 -27.08
N ASP A 351 -11.97 5.23 -26.87
CA ASP A 351 -11.66 6.61 -27.21
C ASP A 351 -11.13 6.69 -28.66
N PRO A 352 -11.86 7.36 -29.58
CA PRO A 352 -11.46 7.46 -30.98
C PRO A 352 -10.15 8.22 -31.19
N SER A 353 -9.80 9.15 -30.28
CA SER A 353 -8.53 9.89 -30.36
C SER A 353 -7.32 8.97 -30.15
N CYS A 354 -7.54 7.84 -29.50
CA CYS A 354 -6.53 6.86 -29.15
C CYS A 354 -6.37 5.74 -30.18
N ALA A 355 -7.33 5.62 -31.11
CA ALA A 355 -7.50 4.45 -31.95
C ALA A 355 -6.26 4.06 -32.77
N ASN A 356 -5.55 5.05 -33.32
CA ASN A 356 -4.40 4.81 -34.20
C ASN A 356 -3.23 4.15 -33.46
N TYR A 357 -2.81 4.71 -32.31
CA TYR A 357 -1.71 4.14 -31.55
C TYR A 357 -2.11 2.86 -30.82
N LEU A 358 -3.37 2.72 -30.40
CA LEU A 358 -3.85 1.46 -29.83
C LEU A 358 -3.85 0.33 -30.86
N ARG A 359 -4.21 0.62 -32.12
CA ARG A 359 -4.08 -0.36 -33.22
C ARG A 359 -2.62 -0.78 -33.41
N SER A 360 -1.70 0.18 -33.50
CA SER A 360 -0.26 -0.10 -33.61
C SER A 360 0.24 -0.98 -32.47
N LEU A 361 -0.14 -0.65 -31.23
CA LEU A 361 0.22 -1.40 -30.03
C LEU A 361 -0.30 -2.85 -30.10
N ILE A 362 -1.59 -3.03 -30.40
CA ILE A 362 -2.25 -4.33 -30.51
C ILE A 362 -1.54 -5.20 -31.55
N GLU A 363 -1.29 -4.66 -32.74
CA GLU A 363 -0.63 -5.38 -33.82
C GLU A 363 0.81 -5.76 -33.45
N ALA A 364 1.58 -4.83 -32.89
CA ALA A 364 2.97 -5.07 -32.51
C ALA A 364 3.09 -6.14 -31.42
N LEU A 365 2.30 -6.03 -30.34
CA LEU A 365 2.38 -6.96 -29.21
C LEU A 365 1.92 -8.36 -29.62
N PHE A 366 0.74 -8.51 -30.20
CA PHE A 366 0.24 -9.84 -30.55
C PHE A 366 1.02 -10.51 -31.67
N SER A 367 1.54 -9.76 -32.66
CA SER A 367 2.36 -10.37 -33.71
C SER A 367 3.59 -11.02 -33.09
N HIS A 368 4.20 -10.33 -32.13
CA HIS A 368 5.34 -10.85 -31.41
C HIS A 368 4.98 -12.02 -30.48
N THR A 369 3.92 -11.89 -29.69
CA THR A 369 3.52 -12.94 -28.74
C THR A 369 3.09 -14.24 -29.44
N THR A 370 2.39 -14.16 -30.57
CA THR A 370 1.97 -15.35 -31.33
C THR A 370 3.17 -16.10 -31.94
N HIS A 371 4.26 -15.42 -32.25
CA HIS A 371 5.53 -16.06 -32.62
C HIS A 371 6.27 -16.70 -31.44
N LEU A 372 6.01 -16.26 -30.20
CA LEU A 372 6.58 -16.85 -29.00
C LEU A 372 5.82 -18.08 -28.50
N LEU A 373 4.53 -18.20 -28.83
CA LEU A 373 3.59 -19.22 -28.33
C LEU A 373 3.08 -20.11 -29.46
N THR A 374 3.99 -20.89 -30.05
CA THR A 374 3.70 -21.67 -31.28
C THR A 374 3.36 -23.14 -31.00
N LYS A 375 3.75 -23.65 -29.83
CA LYS A 375 3.57 -25.04 -29.42
C LYS A 375 3.19 -25.11 -27.94
N ILE A 376 2.56 -26.20 -27.52
CA ILE A 376 2.13 -26.44 -26.13
C ILE A 376 3.27 -26.20 -25.11
N GLU A 377 4.49 -26.63 -25.44
CA GLU A 377 5.68 -26.44 -24.58
C GLU A 377 5.98 -24.96 -24.29
N ASP A 378 5.71 -24.05 -25.23
CA ASP A 378 6.00 -22.61 -25.09
C ASP A 378 5.13 -21.97 -23.99
N PHE A 379 3.87 -22.40 -23.90
CA PHE A 379 2.91 -21.90 -22.91
C PHE A 379 3.24 -22.42 -21.50
N THR A 380 3.68 -23.68 -21.39
CA THR A 380 4.16 -24.23 -20.11
C THR A 380 5.47 -23.55 -19.67
N ALA A 381 6.34 -23.23 -20.62
CA ALA A 381 7.60 -22.53 -20.34
C ALA A 381 7.40 -21.04 -20.01
N ARG A 382 6.32 -20.42 -20.50
CA ARG A 382 6.02 -18.98 -20.33
C ARG A 382 4.55 -18.74 -19.95
N PRO A 383 4.09 -19.28 -18.81
CA PRO A 383 2.69 -19.19 -18.40
C PRO A 383 2.25 -17.74 -18.21
N ASP A 384 3.12 -16.88 -17.68
CA ASP A 384 2.80 -15.47 -17.42
C ASP A 384 2.57 -14.69 -18.73
N ILE A 385 3.35 -14.96 -19.79
CA ILE A 385 3.13 -14.34 -21.11
C ILE A 385 1.81 -14.81 -21.70
N ALA A 386 1.48 -16.10 -21.57
CA ALA A 386 0.22 -16.64 -22.07
C ALA A 386 -0.98 -16.01 -21.33
N ASP A 387 -0.94 -15.94 -20.00
CA ASP A 387 -2.00 -15.34 -19.18
C ASP A 387 -2.22 -13.86 -19.55
N ASP A 388 -1.15 -13.06 -19.53
CA ASP A 388 -1.26 -11.63 -19.86
C ASP A 388 -1.63 -11.38 -21.33
N CYS A 389 -1.25 -12.26 -22.26
CA CYS A 389 -1.66 -12.20 -23.67
C CYS A 389 -3.19 -12.37 -23.81
N PHE A 390 -3.77 -13.40 -23.20
CA PHE A 390 -5.21 -13.63 -23.32
C PHE A 390 -6.03 -12.70 -22.43
N LEU A 391 -5.46 -12.20 -21.34
CA LEU A 391 -6.01 -11.06 -20.62
C LEU A 391 -6.11 -9.84 -21.54
N LEU A 392 -5.03 -9.48 -22.24
CA LEU A 392 -5.02 -8.39 -23.22
C LEU A 392 -6.05 -8.63 -24.33
N ALA A 393 -6.11 -9.83 -24.91
CA ALA A 393 -7.08 -10.19 -25.95
C ALA A 393 -8.53 -10.01 -25.47
N SER A 394 -8.82 -10.46 -24.25
CA SER A 394 -10.13 -10.29 -23.61
C SER A 394 -10.49 -8.80 -23.42
N ARG A 395 -9.52 -7.96 -23.06
CA ARG A 395 -9.71 -6.49 -23.00
C ARG A 395 -9.95 -5.89 -24.37
N CYS A 396 -9.20 -6.29 -25.40
CA CYS A 396 -9.38 -5.81 -26.77
C CYS A 396 -10.80 -6.12 -27.29
N ILE A 397 -11.27 -7.34 -27.11
CA ILE A 397 -12.62 -7.77 -27.51
C ILE A 397 -13.69 -6.93 -26.79
N ARG A 398 -13.49 -6.65 -25.49
CA ARG A 398 -14.48 -5.93 -24.68
C ARG A 398 -14.53 -4.43 -24.96
N TYR A 399 -13.38 -3.78 -25.14
CA TYR A 399 -13.29 -2.30 -25.14
C TYR A 399 -13.01 -1.69 -26.53
N CYS A 400 -12.38 -2.43 -27.44
CA CYS A 400 -12.05 -1.96 -28.79
C CYS A 400 -12.19 -3.06 -29.88
N PRO A 401 -13.32 -3.80 -29.95
CA PRO A 401 -13.46 -4.92 -30.90
C PRO A 401 -13.30 -4.49 -32.36
N HIS A 402 -13.67 -3.26 -32.69
CA HIS A 402 -13.53 -2.69 -34.03
C HIS A 402 -12.07 -2.49 -34.46
N LEU A 403 -11.14 -2.27 -33.50
CA LEU A 403 -9.70 -2.19 -33.79
C LEU A 403 -9.08 -3.58 -33.85
N PHE A 404 -9.56 -4.49 -33.00
CA PHE A 404 -8.92 -5.78 -32.81
C PHE A 404 -9.41 -6.86 -33.79
N VAL A 405 -10.72 -7.05 -33.95
CA VAL A 405 -11.28 -8.09 -34.83
C VAL A 405 -10.95 -7.83 -36.30
N ALA A 406 -10.84 -6.56 -36.69
CA ALA A 406 -10.45 -6.16 -38.05
C ALA A 406 -8.93 -6.20 -38.29
N SER A 407 -8.11 -6.47 -37.27
CA SER A 407 -6.65 -6.47 -37.38
C SER A 407 -6.14 -7.74 -38.07
N ALA A 408 -5.01 -7.63 -38.76
CA ALA A 408 -4.39 -8.76 -39.44
C ALA A 408 -3.86 -9.84 -38.47
N VAL A 409 -3.62 -9.49 -37.20
CA VAL A 409 -3.10 -10.40 -36.17
C VAL A 409 -4.18 -11.25 -35.52
N PHE A 410 -5.46 -10.89 -35.68
CA PHE A 410 -6.57 -11.60 -35.03
C PHE A 410 -6.62 -13.10 -35.38
N PRO A 411 -6.51 -13.53 -36.67
CA PRO A 411 -6.50 -14.95 -37.00
C PRO A 411 -5.35 -15.72 -36.34
N SER A 412 -4.13 -15.17 -36.37
CA SER A 412 -2.96 -15.78 -35.75
C SER A 412 -3.11 -15.93 -34.23
N LEU A 413 -3.80 -14.99 -33.57
CA LEU A 413 -4.09 -15.11 -32.15
C LEU A 413 -5.14 -16.18 -31.85
N VAL A 414 -6.13 -16.36 -32.74
CA VAL A 414 -7.11 -17.46 -32.61
C VAL A 414 -6.40 -18.81 -32.74
N ASP A 415 -5.50 -18.96 -33.72
CA ASP A 415 -4.70 -20.19 -33.86
C ASP A 415 -3.84 -20.44 -32.61
N CYS A 416 -3.17 -19.39 -32.12
CA CYS A 416 -2.44 -19.42 -30.86
C CYS A 416 -3.33 -19.86 -29.67
N ALA A 417 -4.54 -19.32 -29.54
CA ALA A 417 -5.49 -19.69 -28.49
C ALA A 417 -5.92 -21.17 -28.58
N MET A 418 -6.11 -21.69 -29.79
CA MET A 418 -6.47 -23.09 -30.01
C MET A 418 -5.36 -24.06 -29.60
N ILE A 419 -4.09 -23.65 -29.68
CA ILE A 419 -2.96 -24.43 -29.15
C ILE A 419 -2.97 -24.40 -27.62
N GLY A 420 -3.23 -23.22 -27.03
CA GLY A 420 -3.19 -23.02 -25.58
C GLY A 420 -4.36 -23.66 -24.81
N ILE A 421 -5.51 -23.88 -25.45
CA ILE A 421 -6.72 -24.38 -24.77
C ILE A 421 -6.57 -25.77 -24.13
N THR A 422 -5.59 -26.55 -24.59
CA THR A 422 -5.33 -27.91 -24.08
C THR A 422 -4.48 -27.94 -22.82
N ILE A 423 -4.05 -26.78 -22.32
CA ILE A 423 -3.10 -26.65 -21.22
C ILE A 423 -3.83 -26.63 -19.88
N GLN A 424 -3.34 -27.45 -18.96
CA GLN A 424 -3.75 -27.43 -17.56
C GLN A 424 -2.60 -26.82 -16.76
N HIS A 425 -2.84 -25.65 -16.17
CA HIS A 425 -1.92 -25.00 -15.23
C HIS A 425 -2.27 -25.36 -13.79
#